data_AF-A0A1C3TYU5-F1
#
_entry.id   AF-A0A1C3TYU5-F1
#
_cell.length_a   1.000
_cell.length_b   1.000
_cell.length_c   1.000
_cell.angle_alpha   90.00
_cell.angle_beta   90.00
_cell.angle_gamma   90.00
#
_symmetry.space_group_name_H-M   'P 1'
#
loop_
_entity.id
_entity.type
_entity.pdbx_description
1 polymer ?
#
loop_
_entity_poly.entity_id
_entity_poly.type
_entity_poly.pdbx_seq_one_letter_code
_entity_poly.pdbx_strand_id
1 'polypeptide(L)'
;MSESNPPEAKPFKDRLAWTVFLCSFFGAIFIATLLINKTNTEAQIDKVFSALLPLFGTWAGTILAFYFARENFDSANQSVQRMVNRLTPDQQLAQVSVRQAMKPFKRIEALSDPAPETKFSVRELKEKVEEGNTRVPIFADQKALCVVHEGTLNKYLVSKLSSGSPVADLSKIKLSEFLSHKLGNEEIRSIVTKFAVVKMDASLADARDEMLKIKGAQDVFVTASGSPSEKVEGWLTNSDITRDLN
;
A
#
# COMPACT_ATOMS: atom_id res chain seq x y z
N MET A 1 9.37 -30.72 5.06
CA MET A 1 8.43 -30.73 3.93
C MET A 1 8.63 -29.41 3.21
N SER A 2 9.47 -29.41 2.18
CA SER A 2 9.90 -28.20 1.45
C SER A 2 9.24 -28.25 0.08
N GLU A 3 8.26 -27.38 -0.16
CA GLU A 3 7.68 -27.21 -1.50
C GLU A 3 8.71 -26.55 -2.40
N SER A 4 9.25 -27.31 -3.35
CA SER A 4 10.04 -26.78 -4.46
C SER A 4 9.06 -26.20 -5.49
N ASN A 5 9.07 -24.88 -5.66
CA ASN A 5 8.36 -24.22 -6.75
C ASN A 5 8.80 -24.82 -8.11
N PRO A 6 7.86 -25.11 -9.03
CA PRO A 6 8.22 -25.61 -10.36
C PRO A 6 8.94 -24.50 -11.15
N PRO A 7 9.88 -24.86 -12.05
CA PRO A 7 10.60 -23.89 -12.85
C PRO A 7 9.63 -23.16 -13.79
N GLU A 8 9.63 -21.82 -13.73
CA GLU A 8 8.86 -20.98 -14.65
C GLU A 8 9.09 -21.40 -16.10
N ALA A 9 8.00 -21.78 -16.78
CA ALA A 9 8.06 -22.08 -18.20
C ALA A 9 8.45 -20.80 -18.95
N LYS A 10 9.66 -20.78 -19.53
CA LYS A 10 10.11 -19.67 -20.40
C LYS A 10 8.97 -19.27 -21.34
N PRO A 11 8.61 -17.97 -21.40
CA PRO A 11 7.42 -17.52 -22.13
C PRO A 11 7.53 -17.98 -23.59
N PHE A 12 6.42 -18.45 -24.14
CA PHE A 12 6.32 -19.01 -25.50
C PHE A 12 7.05 -18.18 -26.58
N LYS A 13 7.11 -16.85 -26.39
CA LYS A 13 7.83 -15.89 -27.22
C LYS A 13 9.34 -16.15 -27.28
N ASP A 14 9.98 -16.47 -26.17
CA ASP A 14 11.42 -16.74 -26.09
C ASP A 14 11.77 -18.04 -26.83
N ARG A 15 10.91 -19.06 -26.69
CA ARG A 15 11.09 -20.34 -27.38
C ARG A 15 10.92 -20.20 -28.89
N LEU A 16 9.93 -19.43 -29.33
CA LEU A 16 9.71 -19.13 -30.73
C LEU A 16 10.87 -18.33 -31.34
N ALA A 17 11.34 -17.28 -30.64
CA ALA A 17 12.47 -16.46 -31.10
C ALA A 17 13.75 -17.29 -31.25
N TRP A 18 14.08 -18.14 -30.26
CA TRP A 18 15.22 -19.05 -30.34
C TRP A 18 15.10 -20.07 -31.47
N THR A 19 13.90 -20.61 -31.69
CA THR A 19 13.67 -21.62 -32.73
C THR A 19 13.83 -21.01 -34.13
N VAL A 20 13.20 -19.86 -34.38
CA VAL A 20 13.32 -19.14 -35.67
C VAL A 20 14.77 -18.71 -35.90
N PHE A 21 15.45 -18.22 -34.87
CA PHE A 21 16.85 -17.83 -34.95
C PHE A 21 17.76 -19.01 -35.32
N LEU A 22 17.68 -20.13 -34.58
CA LEU A 22 18.52 -21.30 -34.83
C LEU A 22 18.23 -21.94 -36.20
N CYS A 23 16.96 -22.07 -36.58
CA CYS A 23 16.59 -22.60 -37.89
C CYS A 23 17.13 -21.74 -39.04
N SER A 24 17.08 -20.41 -38.90
CA SER A 24 17.59 -19.49 -39.93
C SER A 24 19.11 -19.52 -40.02
N PHE A 25 19.80 -19.55 -38.86
CA PHE A 25 21.26 -19.60 -38.79
C PHE A 25 21.83 -20.90 -39.35
N PHE A 26 21.31 -22.05 -38.90
CA PHE A 26 21.75 -23.35 -39.42
C PHE A 26 21.32 -23.59 -40.86
N GLY A 27 20.16 -23.07 -41.27
CA GLY A 27 19.72 -23.11 -42.67
C GLY A 27 20.70 -22.39 -43.60
N ALA A 28 21.17 -21.20 -43.21
CA ALA A 28 22.16 -20.44 -43.98
C ALA A 28 23.50 -21.17 -44.08
N ILE A 29 24.00 -21.74 -42.97
CA ILE A 29 25.24 -22.53 -42.94
C ILE A 29 25.12 -23.79 -43.80
N PHE A 30 23.96 -24.47 -43.72
CA PHE A 30 23.71 -25.68 -44.50
C PHE A 30 23.70 -25.38 -46.00
N ILE A 31 23.00 -24.33 -46.44
CA ILE A 31 22.99 -23.90 -47.85
C ILE A 31 24.40 -23.50 -48.30
N ALA A 32 25.15 -22.75 -47.48
CA ALA A 32 26.52 -22.36 -47.79
C ALA A 32 27.43 -23.60 -47.94
N THR A 33 27.33 -24.57 -47.03
CA THR A 33 28.11 -25.82 -47.09
C THR A 33 27.74 -26.67 -48.30
N LEU A 34 26.45 -26.75 -48.66
CA LEU A 34 26.01 -27.44 -49.87
C LEU A 34 26.54 -26.79 -51.14
N LEU A 35 26.54 -25.45 -51.22
CA LEU A 35 27.05 -24.72 -52.37
C LEU A 35 28.56 -24.92 -52.54
N ILE A 36 29.32 -24.86 -51.45
CA ILE A 36 30.77 -25.08 -51.45
C ILE A 36 31.11 -26.53 -51.85
N ASN A 37 30.41 -27.52 -51.29
CA ASN A 37 30.69 -28.93 -51.60
C ASN A 37 30.29 -29.33 -53.02
N LYS A 38 29.35 -28.62 -53.63
CA LYS A 38 28.85 -28.92 -54.98
C LYS A 38 29.56 -28.12 -56.07
N THR A 39 30.45 -27.19 -55.73
CA THR A 39 31.14 -26.36 -56.73
C THR A 39 32.58 -26.03 -56.34
N ASN A 40 33.53 -26.37 -57.22
CA ASN A 40 34.98 -26.19 -57.01
C ASN A 40 35.56 -24.92 -57.67
N THR A 41 34.77 -23.85 -57.84
CA THR A 41 35.23 -22.63 -58.53
C THR A 41 35.31 -21.46 -57.57
N GLU A 42 36.49 -20.85 -57.43
CA GLU A 42 36.78 -19.72 -56.52
C GLU A 42 35.74 -18.58 -56.63
N ALA A 43 35.30 -18.27 -57.87
CA ALA A 43 34.32 -17.23 -58.15
C ALA A 43 32.94 -17.42 -57.49
N GLN A 44 32.59 -18.64 -57.05
CA GLN A 44 31.34 -18.90 -56.33
C GLN A 44 31.51 -18.78 -54.81
N ILE A 45 32.70 -19.10 -54.30
CA ILE A 45 33.05 -18.92 -52.88
C ILE A 45 33.01 -17.42 -52.54
N ASP A 46 33.55 -16.56 -53.41
CA ASP A 46 33.50 -15.10 -53.23
C ASP A 46 32.08 -14.54 -53.20
N LYS A 47 31.16 -15.12 -53.99
CA LYS A 47 29.75 -14.73 -54.00
C LYS A 47 29.04 -15.11 -52.70
N VAL A 48 29.31 -16.31 -52.18
CA VAL A 48 28.76 -16.75 -50.88
C VAL A 48 29.29 -15.88 -49.76
N PHE A 49 30.60 -15.59 -49.74
CA PHE A 49 31.21 -14.74 -48.73
C PHE A 49 30.66 -13.30 -48.77
N SER A 50 30.50 -12.73 -49.96
CA SER A 50 29.95 -11.39 -50.16
C SER A 50 28.47 -11.27 -49.76
N ALA A 51 27.71 -12.38 -49.77
CA ALA A 51 26.33 -12.42 -49.31
C ALA A 51 26.21 -12.62 -47.78
N LEU A 52 27.10 -13.42 -47.19
CA LEU A 52 27.08 -13.74 -45.76
C LEU A 52 27.60 -12.59 -44.88
N LEU A 53 28.62 -11.85 -45.34
CA LEU A 53 29.19 -10.73 -44.60
C LEU A 53 28.14 -9.66 -44.21
N PRO A 54 27.33 -9.15 -45.15
CA PRO A 54 26.26 -8.20 -44.81
C PRO A 54 25.17 -8.80 -43.91
N LEU A 55 24.88 -10.10 -44.07
CA LEU A 55 23.87 -10.80 -43.26
C LEU A 55 24.31 -10.86 -41.78
N PHE A 56 25.55 -11.28 -41.52
CA PHE A 56 26.10 -11.30 -40.16
C PHE A 56 26.29 -9.90 -39.60
N GLY A 57 26.73 -8.92 -40.41
CA GLY A 57 26.87 -7.53 -40.00
C GLY A 57 25.54 -6.90 -39.56
N THR A 58 24.47 -7.15 -40.31
CA THR A 58 23.12 -6.64 -39.98
C THR A 58 22.57 -7.31 -38.72
N TRP A 59 22.79 -8.63 -38.57
CA TRP A 59 22.34 -9.36 -37.39
C TRP A 59 23.10 -8.93 -36.12
N ALA A 60 24.42 -8.78 -36.21
CA ALA A 60 25.23 -8.25 -35.11
C ALA A 60 24.85 -6.80 -34.75
N GLY A 61 24.63 -5.94 -35.76
CA GLY A 61 24.23 -4.55 -35.55
C GLY A 61 22.88 -4.40 -34.87
N THR A 62 21.90 -5.23 -35.24
CA THR A 62 20.56 -5.23 -34.62
C THR A 62 20.59 -5.75 -33.18
N ILE A 63 21.40 -6.78 -32.88
CA ILE A 63 21.60 -7.24 -31.49
C ILE A 63 22.26 -6.15 -30.64
N LEU A 64 23.32 -5.50 -31.13
CA LEU A 64 23.99 -4.42 -30.41
C LEU A 64 23.03 -3.24 -30.17
N ALA A 65 22.26 -2.85 -31.20
CA ALA A 65 21.27 -1.78 -31.07
C ALA A 65 20.20 -2.13 -30.03
N PHE A 66 19.70 -3.37 -30.03
CA PHE A 66 18.75 -3.83 -29.02
C PHE A 66 19.36 -3.84 -27.61
N TYR A 67 20.61 -4.33 -27.47
CA TYR A 67 21.30 -4.39 -26.19
C TYR A 67 21.53 -3.00 -25.60
N PHE A 68 22.09 -2.07 -26.40
CA PHE A 68 22.29 -0.69 -25.96
C PHE A 68 20.98 0.06 -25.74
N ALA A 69 19.94 -0.19 -26.54
CA ALA A 69 18.62 0.37 -26.29
C ALA A 69 18.09 -0.11 -24.93
N ARG A 70 18.15 -1.42 -24.66
CA ARG A 70 17.71 -2.00 -23.39
C ARG A 70 18.50 -1.46 -22.20
N GLU A 71 19.83 -1.40 -22.29
CA GLU A 71 20.70 -0.84 -21.24
C GLU A 71 20.40 0.64 -20.97
N ASN A 72 20.15 1.42 -22.03
CA ASN A 72 19.75 2.83 -21.91
C ASN A 72 18.35 2.98 -21.27
N PHE A 73 17.39 2.13 -21.64
CA PHE A 73 16.06 2.10 -21.02
C PHE A 73 16.10 1.68 -19.54
N ASP A 74 16.86 0.63 -19.22
CA ASP A 74 17.04 0.16 -17.84
C ASP A 74 17.73 1.24 -16.97
N SER A 75 18.73 1.92 -17.51
CA SER A 75 19.43 3.03 -16.84
C SER A 75 18.55 4.27 -16.64
N ALA A 76 17.68 4.57 -17.61
CA ALA A 76 16.70 5.66 -17.51
C ALA A 76 15.65 5.38 -16.43
N ASN A 77 15.10 4.16 -16.41
CA ASN A 77 14.12 3.74 -15.39
C ASN A 77 14.72 3.72 -13.98
N GLN A 78 15.95 3.24 -13.83
CA GLN A 78 16.64 3.29 -12.54
C GLN A 78 16.84 4.73 -12.04
N SER A 79 17.06 5.70 -12.93
CA SER A 79 17.25 7.10 -12.53
C SER A 79 15.97 7.75 -12.00
N VAL A 80 14.80 7.38 -12.54
CA VAL A 80 13.48 7.81 -12.03
C VAL A 80 13.18 7.18 -10.67
N GLN A 81 13.43 5.88 -10.51
CA GLN A 81 13.27 5.19 -9.21
C GLN A 81 14.20 5.76 -8.14
N ARG A 82 15.46 6.10 -8.50
CA ARG A 82 16.41 6.74 -7.58
C ARG A 82 15.99 8.15 -7.17
N MET A 83 15.20 8.86 -7.96
CA MET A 83 14.71 10.21 -7.61
C MET A 83 13.62 10.16 -6.54
N VAL A 84 12.71 9.17 -6.63
CA VAL A 84 11.70 8.89 -5.59
C VAL A 84 12.36 8.38 -4.30
N ASN A 85 13.40 7.55 -4.43
CA ASN A 85 14.17 7.01 -3.29
C ASN A 85 15.18 7.99 -2.66
N ARG A 86 15.29 9.23 -3.14
CA ARG A 86 16.20 10.25 -2.58
C ARG A 86 15.56 11.10 -1.49
N LEU A 87 14.24 11.11 -1.37
CA LEU A 87 13.57 11.78 -0.27
C LEU A 87 13.65 10.89 0.97
N THR A 88 14.06 11.46 2.11
CA THR A 88 13.91 10.75 3.38
C THR A 88 12.41 10.49 3.65
N PRO A 89 12.05 9.48 4.45
CA PRO A 89 10.65 9.27 4.85
C PRO A 89 9.95 10.55 5.34
N ASP A 90 10.67 11.41 6.09
CA ASP A 90 10.17 12.71 6.54
C ASP A 90 9.86 13.67 5.38
N GLN A 91 10.74 13.73 4.37
CA GLN A 91 10.53 14.58 3.20
C GLN A 91 9.37 14.09 2.32
N GLN A 92 9.12 12.78 2.28
CA GLN A 92 7.96 12.22 1.57
C GLN A 92 6.66 12.65 2.26
N LEU A 93 6.56 12.47 3.58
CA LEU A 93 5.37 12.86 4.34
C LEU A 93 5.13 14.37 4.34
N ALA A 94 6.19 15.17 4.29
CA ALA A 94 6.08 16.64 4.20
C ALA A 94 5.49 17.12 2.87
N GLN A 95 5.57 16.32 1.80
CA GLN A 95 5.02 16.66 0.48
C GLN A 95 3.54 16.28 0.33
N VAL A 96 3.04 15.35 1.13
CA VAL A 96 1.64 14.89 1.06
C VAL A 96 0.79 15.73 2.00
N SER A 97 -0.20 16.43 1.42
CA SER A 97 -1.17 17.17 2.23
C SER A 97 -2.15 16.22 2.92
N VAL A 98 -2.55 16.56 4.15
CA VAL A 98 -3.61 15.85 4.89
C VAL A 98 -4.90 15.81 4.08
N ARG A 99 -5.21 16.87 3.33
CA ARG A 99 -6.42 16.95 2.46
C ARG A 99 -6.50 15.82 1.45
N GLN A 100 -5.35 15.43 0.90
CA GLN A 100 -5.25 14.41 -0.12
C GLN A 100 -5.36 13.01 0.48
N ALA A 101 -4.74 12.78 1.63
CA ALA A 101 -4.63 11.46 2.24
C ALA A 101 -5.80 11.09 3.17
N MET A 102 -6.48 12.07 3.76
CA MET A 102 -7.52 11.83 4.75
C MET A 102 -8.75 11.13 4.16
N LYS A 103 -9.42 10.33 4.99
CA LYS A 103 -10.79 9.90 4.73
C LYS A 103 -11.74 11.09 4.97
N PRO A 104 -12.48 11.58 3.96
CA PRO A 104 -13.41 12.69 4.15
C PRO A 104 -14.53 12.31 5.12
N PHE A 105 -15.04 13.28 5.91
CA PHE A 105 -16.04 13.03 6.95
C PHE A 105 -17.22 12.14 6.50
N LYS A 106 -17.78 12.41 5.32
CA LYS A 106 -18.91 11.65 4.75
C LYS A 106 -18.63 10.18 4.48
N ARG A 107 -17.36 9.77 4.45
CA ARG A 107 -16.94 8.37 4.22
C ARG A 107 -16.46 7.69 5.51
N ILE A 108 -16.48 8.39 6.64
CA ILE A 108 -16.09 7.82 7.93
C ILE A 108 -17.25 6.96 8.44
N GLU A 109 -16.99 5.66 8.58
CA GLU A 109 -17.87 4.75 9.32
C GLU A 109 -17.77 5.07 10.81
N ALA A 110 -18.80 5.71 11.37
CA ALA A 110 -18.78 6.23 12.72
C ALA A 110 -20.17 6.18 13.38
N LEU A 111 -20.19 6.40 14.69
CA LEU A 111 -21.40 6.72 15.44
C LEU A 111 -21.46 8.24 15.67
N SER A 112 -22.55 8.89 15.26
CA SER A 112 -22.69 10.35 15.40
C SER A 112 -24.09 10.71 15.88
N ASP A 113 -24.15 11.50 16.95
CA ASP A 113 -25.40 12.00 17.54
C ASP A 113 -25.05 13.26 18.38
N PRO A 114 -25.98 14.19 18.65
CA PRO A 114 -25.71 15.33 19.55
C PRO A 114 -25.35 14.91 20.99
N ALA A 115 -25.87 13.78 21.47
CA ALA A 115 -25.66 13.28 22.83
C ALA A 115 -25.23 11.79 22.84
N PRO A 116 -24.10 11.46 22.20
CA PRO A 116 -23.73 10.08 21.85
C PRO A 116 -23.57 9.17 23.07
N GLU A 117 -23.07 9.70 24.19
CA GLU A 117 -22.84 8.93 25.42
C GLU A 117 -24.13 8.37 26.04
N THR A 118 -25.25 9.06 25.86
CA THR A 118 -26.57 8.63 26.37
C THR A 118 -27.39 7.91 25.30
N LYS A 119 -27.15 8.24 24.03
CA LYS A 119 -27.85 7.65 22.89
C LYS A 119 -27.39 6.21 22.66
N PHE A 120 -26.09 6.04 22.41
CA PHE A 120 -25.50 4.79 22.00
C PHE A 120 -25.25 3.85 23.18
N SER A 121 -25.21 2.57 22.85
CA SER A 121 -24.96 1.43 23.71
C SER A 121 -23.74 0.66 23.21
N VAL A 122 -23.26 -0.28 24.02
CA VAL A 122 -22.15 -1.16 23.63
C VAL A 122 -22.53 -2.07 22.45
N ARG A 123 -23.83 -2.33 22.25
CA ARG A 123 -24.32 -3.09 21.10
C ARG A 123 -23.97 -2.42 19.77
N GLU A 124 -24.19 -1.11 19.64
CA GLU A 124 -23.90 -0.39 18.39
C GLU A 124 -22.39 -0.37 18.09
N LEU A 125 -21.54 -0.32 19.12
CA LEU A 125 -20.09 -0.48 18.94
C LEU A 125 -19.74 -1.86 18.41
N LYS A 126 -20.35 -2.92 18.97
CA LYS A 126 -20.13 -4.30 18.55
C LYS A 126 -20.59 -4.54 17.12
N GLU A 127 -21.76 -4.03 16.74
CA GLU A 127 -22.28 -4.12 15.37
C GLU A 127 -21.32 -3.47 14.37
N LYS A 128 -20.79 -2.27 14.69
CA LYS A 128 -19.78 -1.60 13.84
C LYS A 128 -18.49 -2.42 13.68
N VAL A 129 -18.04 -3.10 14.73
CA VAL A 129 -16.87 -3.99 14.66
C VAL A 129 -17.17 -5.24 13.83
N GLU A 130 -18.36 -5.83 13.98
CA GLU A 130 -18.81 -7.00 13.20
C GLU A 130 -18.98 -6.69 11.70
N GLU A 131 -19.23 -5.44 11.33
CA GLU A 131 -19.19 -4.94 9.95
C GLU A 131 -17.76 -4.91 9.36
N GLY A 132 -16.73 -5.23 10.15
CA GLY A 132 -15.32 -5.26 9.73
C GLY A 132 -14.51 -4.02 10.11
N ASN A 133 -15.05 -3.12 10.92
CA ASN A 133 -14.33 -1.93 11.37
C ASN A 133 -13.47 -2.22 12.61
N THR A 134 -12.16 -2.06 12.51
CA THR A 134 -11.24 -2.23 13.66
C THR A 134 -11.23 -1.00 14.59
N ARG A 135 -11.79 0.12 14.14
CA ARG A 135 -11.86 1.40 14.86
C ARG A 135 -13.23 2.03 14.61
N VAL A 136 -13.88 2.49 15.68
CA VAL A 136 -15.19 3.15 15.61
C VAL A 136 -15.06 4.56 16.18
N PRO A 137 -14.88 5.58 15.31
CA PRO A 137 -14.97 6.98 15.71
C PRO A 137 -16.38 7.31 16.24
N ILE A 138 -16.43 8.15 17.26
CA ILE A 138 -17.67 8.66 17.84
C ILE A 138 -17.65 10.18 17.79
N PHE A 139 -18.71 10.77 17.26
CA PHE A 139 -18.86 12.22 17.11
C PHE A 139 -20.04 12.76 17.90
N ALA A 140 -19.84 13.92 18.54
CA ALA A 140 -20.89 14.76 19.11
C ALA A 140 -21.07 15.99 18.21
N ASP A 141 -22.19 16.09 17.48
CA ASP A 141 -22.43 17.18 16.51
C ASP A 141 -21.26 17.39 15.52
N GLN A 142 -20.74 16.29 14.94
CA GLN A 142 -19.58 16.28 14.03
C GLN A 142 -18.23 16.65 14.70
N LYS A 143 -18.19 16.86 16.02
CA LYS A 143 -16.94 17.05 16.77
C LYS A 143 -16.43 15.71 17.28
N ALA A 144 -15.13 15.47 17.17
CA ALA A 144 -14.51 14.24 17.65
C ALA A 144 -14.68 14.10 19.16
N LEU A 145 -15.36 13.03 19.60
CA LEU A 145 -15.46 12.69 21.01
C LEU A 145 -14.38 11.67 21.39
N CYS A 146 -14.30 10.55 20.67
CA CYS A 146 -13.33 9.48 20.90
C CYS A 146 -13.26 8.50 19.72
N VAL A 147 -12.28 7.59 19.75
CA VAL A 147 -12.16 6.44 18.84
C VAL A 147 -12.09 5.16 19.66
N VAL A 148 -13.10 4.31 19.52
CA VAL A 148 -13.11 2.99 20.19
C VAL A 148 -12.44 1.98 19.27
N HIS A 149 -11.27 1.49 19.67
CA HIS A 149 -10.61 0.37 18.99
C HIS A 149 -11.27 -0.96 19.37
N GLU A 150 -11.35 -1.88 18.41
CA GLU A 150 -11.85 -3.25 18.59
C GLU A 150 -11.18 -3.93 19.79
N GLY A 151 -9.85 -3.79 19.92
CA GLY A 151 -9.11 -4.37 21.05
C GLY A 151 -9.54 -3.83 22.42
N THR A 152 -9.96 -2.56 22.51
CA THR A 152 -10.48 -1.95 23.74
C THR A 152 -11.87 -2.49 24.07
N LEU A 153 -12.74 -2.59 23.06
CA LEU A 153 -14.06 -3.21 23.22
C LEU A 153 -13.95 -4.67 23.68
N ASN A 154 -13.08 -5.45 23.04
CA ASN A 154 -12.88 -6.86 23.39
C ASN A 154 -12.35 -7.03 24.82
N LYS A 155 -11.39 -6.19 25.25
CA LYS A 155 -10.90 -6.19 26.64
C LYS A 155 -12.01 -5.88 27.65
N TYR A 156 -12.90 -4.96 27.32
CA TYR A 156 -14.08 -4.65 28.15
C TYR A 156 -15.05 -5.82 28.25
N LEU A 157 -15.36 -6.48 27.13
CA LEU A 157 -16.26 -7.64 27.12
C LEU A 157 -15.69 -8.80 27.95
N VAL A 158 -14.39 -9.05 27.84
CA VAL A 158 -13.67 -10.05 28.64
C VAL A 158 -13.66 -9.67 30.13
N SER A 159 -13.41 -8.40 30.48
CA SER A 159 -13.39 -7.98 31.90
C SER A 159 -14.75 -8.16 32.58
N LYS A 160 -15.87 -7.90 31.86
CA LYS A 160 -17.22 -8.12 32.37
C LYS A 160 -17.51 -9.61 32.59
N LEU A 161 -17.10 -10.48 31.67
CA LEU A 161 -17.22 -11.94 31.82
C LEU A 161 -16.45 -12.46 33.05
N SER A 162 -15.21 -12.02 33.24
CA SER A 162 -14.37 -12.43 34.38
C SER A 162 -14.92 -11.96 35.73
N SER A 163 -15.72 -10.89 35.75
CA SER A 163 -16.35 -10.41 36.98
C SER A 163 -17.58 -11.22 37.43
N GLY A 164 -17.90 -12.32 36.74
CA GLY A 164 -19.05 -13.18 37.05
C GLY A 164 -20.41 -12.54 36.75
N SER A 165 -20.41 -11.36 36.14
CA SER A 165 -21.62 -10.75 35.59
C SER A 165 -22.02 -11.58 34.36
N PRO A 166 -23.31 -11.95 34.20
CA PRO A 166 -23.82 -12.43 32.92
C PRO A 166 -23.36 -11.45 31.83
N VAL A 167 -23.14 -11.92 30.58
CA VAL A 167 -23.03 -10.98 29.45
C VAL A 167 -24.34 -10.22 29.42
N ALA A 168 -24.36 -9.07 30.09
CA ALA A 168 -25.51 -8.23 30.19
C ALA A 168 -25.87 -7.87 28.75
N ASP A 169 -27.17 -7.88 28.47
CA ASP A 169 -27.71 -7.42 27.21
C ASP A 169 -27.02 -6.10 26.81
N LEU A 170 -26.17 -6.16 25.78
CA LEU A 170 -25.28 -5.05 25.41
C LEU A 170 -26.07 -3.80 25.00
N SER A 171 -27.36 -3.96 24.66
CA SER A 171 -28.26 -2.85 24.37
C SER A 171 -28.62 -2.01 25.60
N LYS A 172 -28.46 -2.57 26.81
CA LYS A 172 -28.73 -1.89 28.09
C LYS A 172 -27.53 -1.13 28.63
N ILE A 173 -26.31 -1.49 28.20
CA ILE A 173 -25.09 -0.83 28.62
C ILE A 173 -24.89 0.40 27.75
N LYS A 174 -25.01 1.59 28.34
CA LYS A 174 -24.79 2.86 27.64
C LYS A 174 -23.32 3.13 27.38
N LEU A 175 -23.04 3.92 26.35
CA LEU A 175 -21.70 4.36 26.03
C LEU A 175 -21.05 5.09 27.21
N SER A 176 -21.80 5.90 27.97
CA SER A 176 -21.32 6.55 29.20
C SER A 176 -20.80 5.55 30.25
N GLU A 177 -21.49 4.42 30.45
CA GLU A 177 -21.07 3.36 31.37
C GLU A 177 -19.79 2.68 30.87
N PHE A 178 -19.74 2.36 29.57
CA PHE A 178 -18.56 1.80 28.93
C PHE A 178 -17.33 2.70 29.09
N LEU A 179 -17.46 4.00 28.79
CA LEU A 179 -16.36 4.96 28.90
C LEU A 179 -15.84 5.11 30.33
N SER A 180 -16.71 4.92 31.33
CA SER A 180 -16.38 5.04 32.76
C SER A 180 -15.79 3.74 33.33
N HIS A 181 -15.76 2.64 32.57
CA HIS A 181 -15.18 1.39 33.02
C HIS A 181 -13.65 1.46 33.08
N LYS A 182 -13.04 0.77 34.05
CA LYS A 182 -11.60 0.69 34.22
C LYS A 182 -11.04 -0.59 33.60
N LEU A 183 -10.01 -0.44 32.77
CA LEU A 183 -9.19 -1.55 32.28
C LEU A 183 -7.82 -1.46 32.95
N GLY A 184 -7.62 -2.28 33.98
CA GLY A 184 -6.46 -2.16 34.87
C GLY A 184 -6.53 -0.84 35.65
N ASN A 185 -5.54 0.04 35.45
CA ASN A 185 -5.41 1.30 36.19
C ASN A 185 -5.94 2.53 35.44
N GLU A 186 -6.33 2.38 34.16
CA GLU A 186 -6.84 3.48 33.34
C GLU A 186 -8.34 3.30 33.03
N GLU A 187 -9.08 4.40 33.00
CA GLU A 187 -10.45 4.42 32.49
C GLU A 187 -10.44 4.33 30.95
N ILE A 188 -11.43 3.63 30.40
CA ILE A 188 -11.58 3.50 28.94
C ILE A 188 -11.62 4.87 28.28
N ARG A 189 -12.34 5.84 28.85
CA ARG A 189 -12.38 7.23 28.36
C ARG A 189 -10.98 7.80 28.11
N SER A 190 -10.05 7.59 29.05
CA SER A 190 -8.67 8.10 28.92
C SER A 190 -7.88 7.41 27.82
N ILE A 191 -8.25 6.19 27.44
CA ILE A 191 -7.63 5.42 26.36
C ILE A 191 -8.18 5.88 25.01
N VAL A 192 -9.50 5.95 24.86
CA VAL A 192 -10.17 6.18 23.57
C VAL A 192 -10.18 7.64 23.12
N THR A 193 -9.84 8.57 24.02
CA THR A 193 -9.70 10.01 23.71
C THR A 193 -8.27 10.39 23.27
N LYS A 194 -7.36 9.41 23.18
CA LYS A 194 -5.99 9.61 22.67
C LYS A 194 -6.01 9.68 21.14
N PHE A 195 -6.31 10.85 20.61
CA PHE A 195 -6.20 11.18 19.18
C PHE A 195 -5.59 12.57 19.02
N ALA A 196 -4.90 12.80 17.91
CA ALA A 196 -4.41 14.13 17.57
C ALA A 196 -5.42 14.89 16.70
N VAL A 197 -5.26 16.21 16.61
CA VAL A 197 -6.04 17.07 15.73
C VAL A 197 -5.09 17.96 14.94
N VAL A 198 -5.31 18.06 13.64
CA VAL A 198 -4.53 18.94 12.75
C VAL A 198 -5.44 19.79 11.86
N LYS A 199 -4.87 20.88 11.36
CA LYS A 199 -5.53 21.82 10.45
C LYS A 199 -5.54 21.31 9.01
N MET A 200 -6.40 21.90 8.18
CA MET A 200 -6.67 21.34 6.85
C MET A 200 -5.55 21.56 5.82
N ASP A 201 -4.64 22.48 6.07
CA ASP A 201 -3.45 22.76 5.23
C ASP A 201 -2.18 22.07 5.75
N ALA A 202 -2.29 21.22 6.78
CA ALA A 202 -1.17 20.46 7.33
C ALA A 202 -0.67 19.35 6.36
N SER A 203 0.58 18.94 6.53
CA SER A 203 1.19 17.79 5.86
C SER A 203 1.00 16.50 6.68
N LEU A 204 1.26 15.34 6.06
CA LEU A 204 1.29 14.08 6.81
C LEU A 204 2.42 14.01 7.84
N ALA A 205 3.51 14.75 7.62
CA ALA A 205 4.57 14.88 8.62
C ALA A 205 4.04 15.58 9.88
N ASP A 206 3.30 16.69 9.71
CA ASP A 206 2.68 17.39 10.83
C ASP A 206 1.67 16.48 11.57
N ALA A 207 0.84 15.73 10.82
CA ALA A 207 -0.12 14.79 11.39
C ALA A 207 0.55 13.69 12.22
N ARG A 208 1.65 13.12 11.71
CA ARG A 208 2.45 12.13 12.44
C ARG A 208 3.04 12.74 13.71
N ASP A 209 3.64 13.92 13.60
CA ASP A 209 4.36 14.55 14.71
C ASP A 209 3.39 14.94 15.83
N GLU A 210 2.20 15.48 15.50
CA GLU A 210 1.14 15.72 16.49
C GLU A 210 0.62 14.43 17.13
N MET A 211 0.46 13.36 16.34
CA MET A 211 0.05 12.05 16.87
C MET A 211 1.09 11.49 17.85
N LEU A 212 2.38 11.61 17.54
CA LEU A 212 3.48 11.10 18.39
C LEU A 212 3.62 11.86 19.72
N LYS A 213 3.16 13.12 19.81
CA LYS A 213 3.11 13.86 21.07
C LYS A 213 2.15 13.24 22.07
N ILE A 214 1.14 12.49 21.60
CA ILE A 214 0.11 11.86 22.44
C ILE A 214 0.43 10.38 22.58
N LYS A 215 0.93 9.97 23.76
CA LYS A 215 1.30 8.58 24.02
C LYS A 215 0.10 7.64 23.79
N GLY A 216 0.24 6.76 22.80
CA GLY A 216 -0.77 5.75 22.46
C GLY A 216 -1.83 6.21 21.45
N ALA A 217 -1.75 7.44 20.93
CA ALA A 217 -2.63 7.87 19.84
C ALA A 217 -2.29 7.13 18.54
N GLN A 218 -3.33 6.76 17.79
CA GLN A 218 -3.21 6.12 16.47
C GLN A 218 -4.10 6.78 15.41
N ASP A 219 -4.81 7.82 15.82
CA ASP A 219 -5.87 8.46 15.07
C ASP A 219 -5.64 9.96 15.07
N VAL A 220 -5.84 10.58 13.90
CA VAL A 220 -5.70 12.02 13.71
C VAL A 220 -6.98 12.53 13.05
N PHE A 221 -7.67 13.44 13.72
CA PHE A 221 -8.79 14.15 13.13
C PHE A 221 -8.34 15.45 12.49
N VAL A 222 -9.05 15.86 11.45
CA VAL A 222 -8.73 17.04 10.67
C VAL A 222 -9.86 18.03 10.82
N THR A 223 -9.54 19.25 11.24
CA THR A 223 -10.49 20.36 11.35
C THR A 223 -10.00 21.56 10.54
N ALA A 224 -10.84 22.60 10.43
CA ALA A 224 -10.51 23.77 9.62
C ALA A 224 -9.26 24.48 10.16
N SER A 225 -9.18 24.71 11.48
CA SER A 225 -8.07 25.42 12.12
C SER A 225 -7.10 24.53 12.90
N GLY A 226 -7.41 23.23 13.06
CA GLY A 226 -6.67 22.32 13.94
C GLY A 226 -7.16 22.34 15.39
N SER A 227 -8.25 23.05 15.67
CA SER A 227 -8.89 23.03 17.00
C SER A 227 -9.72 21.75 17.20
N PRO A 228 -9.64 21.10 18.38
CA PRO A 228 -10.47 19.93 18.72
C PRO A 228 -11.95 20.26 18.98
N SER A 229 -12.29 21.55 19.16
CA SER A 229 -13.68 21.98 19.42
C SER A 229 -14.47 22.24 18.13
N GLU A 230 -13.84 22.09 16.98
CA GLU A 230 -14.43 22.30 15.66
C GLU A 230 -15.03 21.03 15.08
N LYS A 231 -15.80 21.22 14.00
CA LYS A 231 -16.32 20.11 13.21
C LYS A 231 -15.18 19.42 12.46
N VAL A 232 -15.24 18.11 12.45
CA VAL A 232 -14.29 17.25 11.76
C VAL A 232 -14.60 17.24 10.26
N GLU A 233 -13.57 17.50 9.46
CA GLU A 233 -13.58 17.49 8.00
C GLU A 233 -13.06 16.15 7.45
N GLY A 234 -12.17 15.48 8.17
CA GLY A 234 -11.67 14.15 7.82
C GLY A 234 -10.89 13.47 8.92
N TRP A 235 -10.45 12.25 8.63
CA TRP A 235 -9.77 11.37 9.58
C TRP A 235 -8.64 10.59 8.90
N LEU A 236 -7.54 10.44 9.63
CA LEU A 236 -6.36 9.66 9.26
C LEU A 236 -6.04 8.67 10.38
N THR A 237 -5.53 7.52 9.99
CA THR A 237 -4.98 6.54 10.93
C THR A 237 -3.46 6.46 10.78
N ASN A 238 -2.78 5.92 11.80
CA ASN A 238 -1.36 5.59 11.71
C ASN A 238 -1.01 4.72 10.48
N SER A 239 -1.93 3.84 10.07
CA SER A 239 -1.78 3.00 8.88
C SER A 239 -1.84 3.82 7.59
N ASP A 240 -2.69 4.85 7.52
CA ASP A 240 -2.74 5.75 6.36
C ASP A 240 -1.45 6.55 6.23
N ILE A 241 -0.91 7.05 7.35
CA ILE A 241 0.36 7.79 7.37
C ILE A 241 1.53 6.88 6.94
N THR A 242 1.53 5.62 7.39
CA THR A 242 2.62 4.67 7.07
C THR A 242 2.52 4.14 5.64
N ARG A 243 1.32 4.04 5.06
CA ARG A 243 1.12 3.58 3.68
C ARG A 243 1.87 4.47 2.68
N ASP A 244 1.92 5.77 2.93
CA ASP A 244 2.56 6.73 2.03
C ASP A 244 4.10 6.77 2.16
N LEU A 245 4.68 5.90 3.00
CA LEU A 245 6.12 5.67 3.12
C LEU A 245 6.63 4.45 2.33
N ASN A 246 5.73 3.61 1.79
CA ASN A 246 6.05 2.36 1.08
C ASN A 246 5.70 2.46 -0.40
#